data_AF-A0A401P2S5-F1
#
_entry.id   AF-A0A401P2S5-F1
#
_cell.length_a   1.000
_cell.length_b   1.000
_cell.length_c   1.000
_cell.angle_alpha   90.00
_cell.angle_beta   90.00
_cell.angle_gamma   90.00
#
_symmetry.space_group_name_H-M   'P 1'
#
loop_
_entity.id
_entity.type
_entity.pdbx_description
1 polymer ?
#
loop_
_entity_poly.entity_id
_entity_poly.type
_entity_poly.pdbx_seq_one_letter_code
_entity_poly.pdbx_strand_id
1 'polypeptide(L)'
;GFREPDYSFKFSTRYHTHECHDPSNNRFFRKFKSVEKELIADLTCRITDVEMKCHVVKLPHKGLITELFITFKVDPFGYGWEEVCSKFIQDCEDETNRRVEKARNRIEAFFKKQSVALEEMKDNTPTFYYIANSLNTVRLDHCRPGFGKNKLSHLDCSECCVVCDHGMYSPNNDVFCKPCTSVKINYYGATAC
;
A
#
# COMPACT_ATOMS: atom_id res chain seq x y z
N GLY A 1 15.54 -6.71 21.25
CA GLY A 1 14.08 -6.93 21.27
C GLY A 1 13.62 -7.06 19.84
N PHE A 2 12.71 -8.00 19.58
CA PHE A 2 12.08 -8.18 18.27
C PHE A 2 10.82 -7.32 18.21
N ARG A 3 10.56 -6.71 17.05
CA ARG A 3 9.29 -6.05 16.76
C ARG A 3 8.77 -6.54 15.43
N GLU A 4 7.46 -6.64 15.31
CA GLU A 4 6.88 -6.78 13.99
C GLU A 4 7.22 -5.52 13.16
N PRO A 5 7.08 -5.58 11.84
CA PRO A 5 7.10 -4.36 11.03
C PRO A 5 5.73 -3.68 11.11
N ASP A 6 5.75 -2.36 11.22
CA ASP A 6 4.63 -1.53 10.75
C ASP A 6 4.47 -1.81 9.23
N TYR A 7 3.27 -1.79 8.66
CA TYR A 7 3.12 -2.02 7.22
C TYR A 7 2.07 -1.15 6.53
N SER A 8 2.30 -0.93 5.25
CA SER A 8 1.36 -0.32 4.31
C SER A 8 0.93 -1.34 3.26
N PHE A 9 -0.16 -1.06 2.54
CA PHE A 9 -0.54 -1.83 1.37
C PHE A 9 -0.48 -0.98 0.11
N LYS A 10 0.18 -1.50 -0.94
CA LYS A 10 0.12 -0.96 -2.29
C LYS A 10 -0.92 -1.74 -3.09
N PHE A 11 -1.87 -1.01 -3.67
CA PHE A 11 -2.87 -1.54 -4.56
C PHE A 11 -2.56 -1.16 -6.00
N SER A 12 -2.91 -2.06 -6.90
CA SER A 12 -2.87 -1.87 -8.35
C SER A 12 -4.11 -2.49 -8.96
N THR A 13 -4.80 -1.77 -9.85
CA THR A 13 -6.08 -2.20 -10.42
C THR A 13 -6.20 -1.66 -11.85
N ARG A 14 -7.08 -2.28 -12.65
CA ARG A 14 -7.30 -1.88 -14.04
C ARG A 14 -8.77 -1.65 -14.35
N TYR A 15 -9.04 -0.61 -15.11
CA TYR A 15 -10.35 -0.26 -15.64
C TYR A 15 -10.31 -0.18 -17.15
N HIS A 16 -11.39 -0.58 -17.82
CA HIS A 16 -11.59 -0.24 -19.21
C HIS A 16 -11.98 1.25 -19.34
N THR A 17 -11.54 1.86 -20.44
CA THR A 17 -11.99 3.18 -20.91
C THR A 17 -12.09 3.15 -22.43
N HIS A 18 -12.82 4.11 -23.01
CA HIS A 18 -12.93 4.25 -24.46
C HIS A 18 -11.57 4.60 -25.08
N GLU A 19 -10.94 5.68 -24.62
CA GLU A 19 -9.65 6.15 -25.13
C GLU A 19 -8.87 6.94 -24.07
N CYS A 20 -7.55 7.09 -24.27
CA CYS A 20 -6.70 7.75 -23.28
C CYS A 20 -6.93 9.26 -23.18
N HIS A 21 -7.33 9.90 -24.27
CA HIS A 21 -7.60 11.33 -24.31
C HIS A 21 -9.03 11.69 -23.89
N ASP A 22 -9.86 10.73 -23.46
CA ASP A 22 -11.22 10.97 -22.99
C ASP A 22 -11.21 11.90 -21.76
N PRO A 23 -11.82 13.10 -21.84
CA PRO A 23 -11.90 14.03 -20.71
C PRO A 23 -12.58 13.42 -19.46
N SER A 24 -13.42 12.41 -19.65
CA SER A 24 -14.11 11.68 -18.59
C SER A 24 -13.16 10.88 -17.72
N ASN A 25 -11.97 10.49 -18.22
CA ASN A 25 -10.92 9.82 -17.43
C ASN A 25 -10.57 10.65 -16.17
N ASN A 26 -10.45 11.97 -16.31
CA ASN A 26 -10.12 12.87 -15.20
C ASN A 26 -11.28 13.03 -14.20
N ARG A 27 -12.53 12.91 -14.67
CA ARG A 27 -13.72 12.94 -13.79
C ARG A 27 -13.84 11.63 -13.01
N PHE A 28 -13.68 10.51 -13.71
CA PHE A 28 -13.62 9.18 -13.12
C PHE A 28 -12.55 9.11 -12.03
N PHE A 29 -11.31 9.54 -12.33
CA PHE A 29 -10.21 9.46 -11.37
C PHE A 29 -10.43 10.31 -10.11
N ARG A 30 -11.09 11.47 -10.24
CA ARG A 30 -11.51 12.27 -9.07
C ARG A 30 -12.55 11.54 -8.22
N LYS A 31 -13.53 10.89 -8.84
CA LYS A 31 -14.54 10.11 -8.11
C LYS A 31 -13.91 8.88 -7.46
N PHE A 32 -13.02 8.18 -8.16
CA PHE A 32 -12.23 7.07 -7.63
C PHE A 32 -11.50 7.49 -6.33
N LYS A 33 -10.73 8.58 -6.37
CA LYS A 33 -10.05 9.13 -5.18
C LYS A 33 -11.00 9.43 -4.02
N SER A 34 -12.20 9.90 -4.31
CA SER A 34 -13.22 10.17 -3.28
C SER A 34 -13.74 8.90 -2.64
N VAL A 35 -14.05 7.88 -3.45
CA VAL A 35 -14.58 6.60 -2.96
C VAL A 35 -13.53 5.88 -2.11
N GLU A 36 -12.28 5.82 -2.57
CA GLU A 36 -11.21 5.19 -1.79
C GLU A 36 -11.02 5.85 -0.41
N LYS A 37 -11.09 7.19 -0.35
CA LYS A 37 -11.04 7.92 0.93
C LYS A 37 -12.22 7.59 1.84
N GLU A 38 -13.42 7.44 1.28
CA GLU A 38 -14.63 7.10 2.03
C GLU A 38 -14.55 5.68 2.62
N LEU A 39 -13.96 4.72 1.89
CA LEU A 39 -13.81 3.33 2.35
C LEU A 39 -13.00 3.21 3.66
N ILE A 40 -12.09 4.15 3.92
CA ILE A 40 -11.13 4.09 5.03
C ILE A 40 -11.28 5.23 6.04
N ALA A 41 -12.30 6.08 5.91
CA ALA A 41 -12.40 7.35 6.64
C ALA A 41 -12.39 7.22 8.18
N ASP A 42 -12.94 6.14 8.72
CA ASP A 42 -13.00 5.83 10.16
C ASP A 42 -11.78 5.05 10.67
N LEU A 43 -10.81 4.72 9.82
CA LEU A 43 -9.69 3.83 10.18
C LEU A 43 -8.40 4.56 10.54
N THR A 44 -8.43 5.91 10.60
CA THR A 44 -7.23 6.76 10.79
C THR A 44 -6.07 6.39 9.84
N CYS A 45 -6.40 5.81 8.68
CA CYS A 45 -5.46 5.48 7.63
C CYS A 45 -5.43 6.61 6.60
N ARG A 46 -4.40 6.66 5.75
CA ARG A 46 -4.27 7.63 4.67
C ARG A 46 -3.95 6.96 3.36
N ILE A 47 -4.59 7.45 2.30
CA ILE A 47 -4.23 7.08 0.92
C ILE A 47 -3.17 8.03 0.38
N THR A 48 -2.10 7.47 -0.16
CA THR A 48 -0.97 8.19 -0.77
C THR A 48 -0.62 7.59 -2.14
N ASP A 49 0.30 8.23 -2.87
CA ASP A 49 0.84 7.76 -4.14
C ASP A 49 -0.22 7.37 -5.19
N VAL A 50 -1.32 8.11 -5.24
CA VAL A 50 -2.43 7.81 -6.16
C VAL A 50 -2.09 8.27 -7.57
N GLU A 51 -1.85 7.30 -8.45
CA GLU A 51 -1.49 7.51 -9.84
C GLU A 51 -2.47 6.79 -10.77
N MET A 52 -2.74 7.40 -11.93
CA MET A 52 -3.49 6.78 -13.02
C MET A 52 -2.69 6.96 -14.31
N LYS A 53 -2.44 5.85 -15.02
CA LYS A 53 -1.85 5.84 -16.36
C LYS A 53 -2.81 5.19 -17.33
N CYS A 54 -2.85 5.69 -18.56
CA CYS A 54 -3.63 5.08 -19.61
C CYS A 54 -2.71 4.34 -20.59
N HIS A 55 -3.10 3.14 -20.97
CA HIS A 55 -2.34 2.30 -21.90
C HIS A 55 -3.28 1.67 -22.94
N VAL A 56 -2.82 1.65 -24.19
CA VAL A 56 -3.45 0.84 -25.24
C VAL A 56 -2.77 -0.52 -25.24
N VAL A 57 -3.52 -1.56 -24.91
CA VAL A 57 -3.05 -2.93 -24.73
C VAL A 57 -3.57 -3.78 -25.89
N LYS A 58 -2.69 -4.60 -26.45
CA LYS A 58 -3.08 -5.58 -27.48
C LYS A 58 -3.46 -6.90 -26.80
N LEU A 59 -4.73 -7.26 -26.86
CA LEU A 59 -5.20 -8.55 -26.40
C LEU A 59 -5.20 -9.59 -27.54
N PRO A 60 -4.77 -10.83 -27.27
CA PRO A 60 -5.01 -11.94 -28.19
C PRO A 60 -6.51 -12.02 -28.51
N HIS A 61 -6.86 -12.10 -29.80
CA HIS A 61 -8.23 -12.21 -30.32
C HIS A 61 -9.21 -11.03 -30.10
N LYS A 62 -8.91 -10.07 -29.21
CA LYS A 62 -9.78 -8.89 -28.95
C LYS A 62 -9.24 -7.57 -29.53
N GLY A 63 -8.07 -7.60 -30.16
CA GLY A 63 -7.49 -6.41 -30.79
C GLY A 63 -6.90 -5.43 -29.78
N LEU A 64 -6.91 -4.14 -30.11
CA LEU A 64 -6.44 -3.08 -29.23
C LEU A 64 -7.57 -2.65 -28.29
N ILE A 65 -7.28 -2.60 -26.99
CA ILE A 65 -8.18 -2.06 -25.98
C ILE A 65 -7.48 -1.00 -25.18
N THR A 66 -8.23 -0.04 -24.65
CA THR A 66 -7.70 1.02 -23.79
C THR A 66 -8.00 0.69 -22.34
N GLU A 67 -6.96 0.70 -21.50
CA GLU A 67 -7.06 0.43 -20.06
C GLU A 67 -6.46 1.57 -19.24
N LEU A 68 -7.10 1.89 -18.12
CA LEU A 68 -6.57 2.75 -17.06
C LEU A 68 -5.94 1.86 -15.98
N PHE A 69 -4.64 2.05 -15.77
CA PHE A 69 -3.87 1.43 -14.70
C PHE A 69 -3.83 2.40 -13.53
N ILE A 70 -4.40 2.01 -12.41
CA ILE A 70 -4.46 2.83 -11.20
C ILE A 70 -3.67 2.17 -10.11
N THR A 71 -2.82 2.94 -9.44
CA THR A 71 -2.07 2.50 -8.27
C THR A 71 -2.23 3.49 -7.13
N PHE A 72 -2.23 2.99 -5.90
CA PHE A 72 -2.27 3.81 -4.70
C PHE A 72 -1.72 3.02 -3.52
N LYS A 73 -1.36 3.72 -2.44
CA LYS A 73 -0.96 3.11 -1.17
C LYS A 73 -1.93 3.49 -0.08
N VAL A 74 -2.12 2.58 0.87
CA VAL A 74 -2.80 2.83 2.14
C VAL A 74 -1.76 2.69 3.24
N ASP A 75 -1.57 3.78 3.96
CA ASP A 75 -0.62 3.94 5.05
C ASP A 75 -1.39 4.04 6.38
N PRO A 76 -0.91 3.39 7.46
CA PRO A 76 -1.60 3.37 8.75
C PRO A 76 -1.56 4.74 9.48
N PHE A 77 -0.70 5.67 9.06
CA PHE A 77 -0.44 6.94 9.75
C PHE A 77 -1.23 8.09 9.10
N GLY A 78 -2.56 7.97 9.12
CA GLY A 78 -3.48 9.02 8.69
C GLY A 78 -3.87 9.98 9.82
N TYR A 79 -4.62 11.04 9.51
CA TYR A 79 -4.97 12.06 10.50
C TYR A 79 -5.59 11.45 11.78
N GLY A 80 -5.06 11.84 12.95
CA GLY A 80 -5.51 11.36 14.26
C GLY A 80 -4.93 10.01 14.68
N TRP A 81 -3.98 9.44 13.94
CA TRP A 81 -3.31 8.18 14.31
C TRP A 81 -2.53 8.31 15.63
N GLU A 82 -1.94 9.48 15.92
CA GLU A 82 -1.19 9.69 17.16
C GLU A 82 -2.07 9.56 18.41
N GLU A 83 -3.32 10.04 18.35
CA GLU A 83 -4.30 9.97 19.44
C GLU A 83 -4.76 8.53 19.72
N VAL A 84 -4.71 7.67 18.70
CA VAL A 84 -4.94 6.23 18.84
C VAL A 84 -3.79 5.64 19.63
N CYS A 85 -2.56 5.93 19.21
CA CYS A 85 -1.36 5.40 19.83
C CYS A 85 -1.12 5.90 21.25
N SER A 86 -1.51 7.13 21.58
CA SER A 86 -1.40 7.66 22.94
C SER A 86 -2.24 6.89 23.96
N LYS A 87 -3.27 6.15 23.50
CA LYS A 87 -4.10 5.28 24.33
C LYS A 87 -3.51 3.87 24.50
N PHE A 88 -2.57 3.48 23.64
CA PHE A 88 -1.98 2.14 23.58
C PHE A 88 -0.45 2.22 23.55
N ILE A 89 0.14 2.62 24.69
CA ILE A 89 1.59 2.92 24.79
C ILE A 89 2.48 1.72 24.42
N GLN A 90 2.03 0.47 24.64
CA GLN A 90 2.80 -0.73 24.30
C GLN A 90 2.38 -1.38 22.97
N ASP A 91 1.12 -1.26 22.56
CA ASP A 91 0.53 -2.02 21.43
C ASP A 91 0.07 -1.13 20.26
N CYS A 92 0.57 0.11 20.18
CA CYS A 92 0.24 1.05 19.11
C CYS A 92 0.51 0.47 17.70
N GLU A 93 1.57 -0.33 17.56
CA GLU A 93 1.90 -1.03 16.32
C GLU A 93 0.80 -2.03 15.93
N ASP A 94 0.38 -2.90 16.85
CA ASP A 94 -0.69 -3.86 16.60
C ASP A 94 -2.00 -3.17 16.20
N GLU A 95 -2.34 -2.06 16.85
CA GLU A 95 -3.56 -1.32 16.54
C GLU A 95 -3.49 -0.61 15.19
N THR A 96 -2.35 -0.03 14.82
CA THR A 96 -2.14 0.60 13.50
C THR A 96 -2.13 -0.44 12.38
N ASN A 97 -1.44 -1.56 12.58
CA ASN A 97 -1.42 -2.71 11.67
C ASN A 97 -2.82 -3.34 11.50
N ARG A 98 -3.59 -3.48 12.59
CA ARG A 98 -4.98 -3.97 12.53
C ARG A 98 -5.89 -3.04 11.73
N ARG A 99 -5.70 -1.72 11.82
CA ARG A 99 -6.49 -0.73 11.08
C ARG A 99 -6.19 -0.76 9.59
N VAL A 100 -4.92 -0.81 9.20
CA VAL A 100 -4.54 -0.89 7.78
C VAL A 100 -4.96 -2.22 7.16
N GLU A 101 -4.96 -3.31 7.93
CA GLU A 101 -5.52 -4.60 7.52
C GLU A 101 -7.03 -4.52 7.27
N LYS A 102 -7.77 -3.83 8.16
CA LYS A 102 -9.19 -3.55 7.95
C LYS A 102 -9.44 -2.68 6.71
N ALA A 103 -8.55 -1.72 6.43
CA ALA A 103 -8.61 -0.91 5.22
C ALA A 103 -8.42 -1.77 3.97
N ARG A 104 -7.42 -2.65 3.95
CA ARG A 104 -7.20 -3.63 2.88
C ARG A 104 -8.44 -4.45 2.60
N ASN A 105 -9.03 -5.04 3.64
CA ASN A 105 -10.21 -5.89 3.51
C ASN A 105 -11.41 -5.13 2.91
N ARG A 106 -11.62 -3.87 3.29
CA ARG A 106 -12.71 -3.04 2.73
C ARG A 106 -12.49 -2.71 1.26
N ILE A 107 -11.26 -2.38 0.88
CA ILE A 107 -10.88 -2.07 -0.50
C ILE A 107 -11.03 -3.31 -1.38
N GLU A 108 -10.50 -4.46 -0.96
CA GLU A 108 -10.66 -5.72 -1.68
C GLU A 108 -12.13 -6.12 -1.84
N ALA A 109 -12.92 -5.97 -0.78
CA ALA A 109 -14.37 -6.22 -0.84
C ALA A 109 -15.08 -5.27 -1.81
N PHE A 110 -14.66 -4.00 -1.90
CA PHE A 110 -15.21 -3.03 -2.85
C PHE A 110 -14.96 -3.45 -4.30
N PHE A 111 -13.72 -3.82 -4.66
CA PHE A 111 -13.42 -4.31 -6.01
C PHE A 111 -14.10 -5.64 -6.33
N LYS A 112 -14.20 -6.55 -5.35
CA LYS A 112 -14.96 -7.79 -5.52
C LYS A 112 -16.43 -7.50 -5.86
N LYS A 113 -17.07 -6.56 -5.16
CA LYS A 113 -18.45 -6.14 -5.46
C LYS A 113 -18.59 -5.51 -6.84
N GLN A 114 -17.59 -4.76 -7.31
CA GLN A 114 -17.60 -4.24 -8.69
C GLN A 114 -17.60 -5.35 -9.73
N SER A 115 -16.82 -6.43 -9.55
CA SER A 115 -16.87 -7.58 -10.46
C SER A 115 -18.27 -8.19 -10.52
N VAL A 116 -18.89 -8.44 -9.36
CA VAL A 116 -20.25 -9.03 -9.30
C VAL A 116 -21.28 -8.13 -9.98
N ALA A 117 -21.27 -6.83 -9.68
CA ALA A 117 -22.19 -5.89 -10.29
C ALA A 117 -22.01 -5.82 -11.82
N LEU A 118 -20.78 -5.89 -12.32
CA LEU A 118 -20.52 -5.89 -13.76
C LEU A 118 -21.02 -7.18 -14.44
N GLU A 119 -20.87 -8.33 -13.80
CA GLU A 119 -21.36 -9.62 -14.31
C GLU A 119 -22.90 -9.66 -14.41
N GLU A 120 -23.60 -8.95 -13.53
CA GLU A 120 -25.07 -8.82 -13.56
C GLU A 120 -25.54 -7.86 -14.67
N MET A 121 -24.72 -6.89 -15.07
CA MET A 121 -25.03 -5.87 -16.09
C MET A 121 -24.86 -6.37 -17.54
N LYS A 122 -24.86 -7.68 -17.82
CA LYS A 122 -24.49 -8.32 -19.12
C LYS A 122 -24.78 -7.51 -20.39
N ASP A 123 -25.97 -6.94 -20.51
CA ASP A 123 -26.43 -6.21 -21.71
C ASP A 123 -26.23 -4.67 -21.65
N ASN A 124 -25.82 -4.12 -20.51
CA ASN A 124 -25.65 -2.69 -20.23
C ASN A 124 -24.28 -2.39 -19.60
N THR A 125 -23.20 -2.87 -20.23
CA THR A 125 -21.84 -2.61 -19.74
C THR A 125 -21.53 -1.10 -19.81
N PRO A 126 -21.13 -0.45 -18.69
CA PRO A 126 -20.80 0.97 -18.68
C PRO A 126 -19.58 1.29 -19.54
N THR A 127 -19.39 2.55 -19.92
CA THR A 127 -18.17 3.02 -20.61
C THR A 127 -16.91 2.84 -19.78
N PHE A 128 -17.03 2.97 -18.45
CA PHE A 128 -15.98 2.74 -17.47
C PHE A 128 -16.34 1.54 -16.62
N TYR A 129 -15.58 0.46 -16.74
CA TYR A 129 -15.83 -0.73 -15.92
C TYR A 129 -14.54 -1.34 -15.40
N TYR A 130 -14.63 -1.90 -14.20
CA TYR A 130 -13.53 -2.60 -13.56
C TYR A 130 -13.20 -3.88 -14.33
N ILE A 131 -11.92 -4.14 -14.58
CA ILE A 131 -11.47 -5.39 -15.19
C ILE A 131 -11.37 -6.43 -14.08
N ALA A 132 -12.30 -7.39 -14.08
CA ALA A 132 -12.36 -8.43 -13.07
C ALA A 132 -10.99 -9.13 -12.90
N ASN A 133 -10.64 -9.44 -11.64
CA ASN A 133 -9.38 -10.06 -11.24
C ASN A 133 -8.11 -9.25 -11.56
N SER A 134 -8.24 -7.95 -11.86
CA SER A 134 -7.07 -7.08 -12.08
C SER A 134 -6.51 -6.44 -10.81
N LEU A 135 -7.24 -6.48 -9.69
CA LEU A 135 -6.75 -6.01 -8.41
C LEU A 135 -5.57 -6.88 -7.95
N ASN A 136 -4.46 -6.23 -7.65
CA ASN A 136 -3.30 -6.82 -7.01
C ASN A 136 -2.89 -5.96 -5.81
N THR A 137 -2.68 -6.63 -4.68
CA THR A 137 -2.34 -6.05 -3.38
C THR A 137 -0.97 -6.53 -2.94
N VAL A 138 -0.09 -5.61 -2.55
CA VAL A 138 1.25 -5.92 -2.05
C VAL A 138 1.46 -5.28 -0.69
N ARG A 139 1.85 -6.09 0.31
CA ARG A 139 2.28 -5.59 1.63
C ARG A 139 3.66 -4.96 1.51
N LEU A 140 3.81 -3.78 2.08
CA LEU A 140 5.08 -3.05 2.18
C LEU A 140 5.39 -2.90 3.66
N ASP A 141 6.38 -3.65 4.14
CA ASP A 141 6.83 -3.54 5.52
C ASP A 141 7.67 -2.26 5.72
N HIS A 142 7.70 -1.81 6.97
CA HIS A 142 8.41 -0.63 7.42
C HIS A 142 9.07 -0.93 8.77
N CYS A 143 10.39 -0.76 8.85
CA CYS A 143 11.10 -0.83 10.11
C CYS A 143 11.46 0.57 10.58
N ARG A 144 11.20 0.89 11.84
CA ARG A 144 11.48 2.22 12.41
C ARG A 144 12.98 2.57 12.31
N PRO A 145 13.35 3.86 12.36
CA PRO A 145 14.76 4.25 12.35
C PRO A 145 15.56 3.52 13.43
N GLY A 146 16.74 3.03 13.07
CA GLY A 146 17.58 2.17 13.89
C GLY A 146 17.21 0.68 13.86
N PHE A 147 16.17 0.30 13.11
CA PHE A 147 15.75 -1.10 12.93
C PHE A 147 15.74 -1.49 11.45
N GLY A 148 15.84 -2.79 11.19
CA GLY A 148 15.71 -3.38 9.87
C GLY A 148 15.56 -4.91 9.96
N LYS A 149 15.11 -5.54 8.87
CA LYS A 149 15.09 -7.00 8.74
C LYS A 149 16.51 -7.50 8.44
N ASN A 150 16.94 -8.54 9.13
CA ASN A 150 18.18 -9.24 8.79
C ASN A 150 17.97 -10.76 8.86
N LYS A 151 17.87 -11.38 7.68
CA LYS A 151 17.61 -12.82 7.54
C LYS A 151 18.80 -13.70 7.94
N LEU A 152 20.00 -13.14 8.04
CA LEU A 152 21.23 -13.89 8.30
C LEU A 152 21.57 -13.93 9.78
N SER A 153 21.33 -12.85 10.52
CA SER A 153 21.64 -12.79 11.96
C SER A 153 20.46 -13.14 12.87
N HIS A 154 19.22 -13.13 12.37
CA HIS A 154 18.01 -13.43 13.17
C HIS A 154 17.12 -14.49 12.51
N LEU A 155 17.63 -15.72 12.46
CA LEU A 155 16.94 -16.90 11.94
C LEU A 155 15.58 -17.15 12.65
N ASP A 156 15.50 -16.82 13.93
CA ASP A 156 14.29 -17.01 14.75
C ASP A 156 13.14 -16.06 14.37
N CYS A 157 13.42 -14.93 13.70
CA CYS A 157 12.39 -14.09 13.10
C CYS A 157 12.91 -13.31 11.88
N SER A 158 13.05 -14.01 10.76
CA SER A 158 13.54 -13.44 9.49
C SER A 158 12.66 -12.31 8.91
N GLU A 159 11.44 -12.15 9.41
CA GLU A 159 10.48 -11.14 8.98
C GLU A 159 10.24 -10.02 10.02
N CYS A 160 10.89 -10.08 11.19
CA CYS A 160 10.81 -9.03 12.22
C CYS A 160 11.79 -7.89 11.94
N CYS A 161 11.44 -6.70 12.41
CA CYS A 161 12.36 -5.58 12.55
C CYS A 161 13.23 -5.79 13.79
N VAL A 162 14.54 -5.91 13.59
CA VAL A 162 15.55 -6.03 14.64
C VAL A 162 16.41 -4.79 14.69
N VAL A 163 17.03 -4.52 15.83
CA VAL A 163 17.94 -3.38 15.99
C VAL A 163 19.13 -3.55 15.03
N CYS A 164 19.52 -2.49 14.33
CA CYS A 164 20.67 -2.55 13.42
C CYS A 164 21.96 -2.86 14.17
N ASP A 165 22.78 -3.76 13.61
CA ASP A 165 24.08 -4.16 14.14
C ASP A 165 25.10 -3.01 14.13
N HIS A 166 26.23 -3.21 14.83
CA HIS A 166 27.39 -2.31 14.75
C HIS A 166 27.82 -2.07 13.31
N GLY A 167 28.19 -0.83 12.99
CA GLY A 167 28.58 -0.43 11.64
C GLY A 167 27.42 -0.39 10.65
N MET A 168 26.17 -0.55 11.09
CA MET A 168 24.98 -0.34 10.27
C MET A 168 24.07 0.73 10.84
N TYR A 169 23.26 1.35 9.99
CA TYR A 169 22.28 2.35 10.37
C TYR A 169 20.98 2.22 9.56
N SER A 170 19.89 2.73 10.09
CA SER A 170 18.61 2.88 9.38
C SER A 170 18.04 4.27 9.66
N PRO A 171 18.10 5.22 8.71
CA PRO A 171 17.74 6.62 8.97
C PRO A 171 16.24 6.90 8.91
N ASN A 172 15.48 6.00 8.31
CA ASN A 172 14.08 6.19 7.95
C ASN A 172 13.34 4.85 8.10
N ASN A 173 12.10 4.80 7.59
CA ASN A 173 11.26 3.62 7.67
C ASN A 173 11.60 2.53 6.63
N ASP A 174 12.87 2.42 6.23
CA ASP A 174 13.35 1.41 5.28
C ASP A 174 13.34 0.02 5.92
N VAL A 175 13.20 -1.02 5.10
CA VAL A 175 13.10 -2.41 5.57
C VAL A 175 14.44 -2.99 5.99
N PHE A 176 15.56 -2.41 5.55
CA PHE A 176 16.89 -2.99 5.73
C PHE A 176 17.88 -1.97 6.30
N CYS A 177 18.69 -2.41 7.25
CA CYS A 177 19.84 -1.65 7.74
C CYS A 177 20.88 -1.51 6.62
N LYS A 178 21.52 -0.34 6.54
CA LYS A 178 22.56 -0.01 5.56
C LYS A 178 23.92 0.02 6.25
N PRO A 179 25.01 -0.40 5.59
CA PRO A 179 26.35 -0.30 6.16
C PRO A 179 26.83 1.16 6.20
N CYS A 180 27.53 1.53 7.28
CA CYS A 180 28.29 2.77 7.36
C CYS A 180 29.65 2.59 6.69
N THR A 181 29.95 3.42 5.69
CA THR A 181 31.21 3.34 4.93
C THR A 181 32.31 4.25 5.48
N SER A 182 31.94 5.35 6.15
CA SER A 182 32.84 6.42 6.59
C SER A 182 33.07 6.48 8.10
N VAL A 183 32.16 5.92 8.91
CA VAL A 183 32.18 6.03 10.37
C VAL A 183 32.06 4.64 10.99
N LYS A 184 32.90 4.33 11.98
CA LYS A 184 32.77 3.11 12.78
C LYS A 184 31.75 3.33 13.90
N ILE A 185 30.52 2.91 13.64
CA ILE A 185 29.47 2.85 14.67
C ILE A 185 29.70 1.61 15.54
N ASN A 186 29.88 1.82 16.85
CA ASN A 186 30.14 0.78 17.84
C ASN A 186 28.96 0.57 18.82
N TYR A 187 27.77 1.04 18.46
CA TYR A 187 26.54 0.86 19.21
C TYR A 187 25.42 0.38 18.29
N TYR A 188 24.44 -0.33 18.85
CA TYR A 188 23.30 -0.85 18.10
C TYR A 188 22.27 0.25 17.80
N GLY A 189 21.59 0.12 16.66
CA GLY A 189 20.41 0.93 16.35
C GLY A 189 20.71 2.35 15.91
N ALA A 190 21.85 2.57 15.25
CA ALA A 190 22.16 3.89 14.72
C ALA A 190 21.14 4.32 13.65
N THR A 191 20.79 5.61 13.69
CA THR A 191 19.91 6.26 12.73
C THR A 191 20.67 7.09 11.71
N ALA A 192 21.99 7.25 11.86
CA ALA A 192 22.84 7.99 10.95
C ALA A 192 24.27 7.43 10.97
N CYS A 193 24.93 7.52 9.82
CA CYS A 193 26.38 7.67 9.69
C CYS A 193 26.63 9.09 9.13
#